data_AF-A0A7V8B1L1-F1
#
_entry.id   AF-A0A7V8B1L1-F1
#
_cell.length_a   1.000
_cell.length_b   1.000
_cell.length_c   1.000
_cell.angle_alpha   90.00
_cell.angle_beta   90.00
_cell.angle_gamma   90.00
#
_symmetry.space_group_name_H-M   'P 1'
#
loop_
_entity.id
_entity.type
_entity.pdbx_description
1 polymer ?
#
loop_
_entity_poly.entity_id
_entity_poly.type
_entity_poly.pdbx_seq_one_letter_code
_entity_poly.pdbx_strand_id
1 'polypeptide(L)'
;MTDINTGGAAFPCEGGSDSGIFADPGMSLRDYFASMALQGFLASQYVSDFIKEVGKFSTDADVRRNLATNAYLYADAMIAAREVQP
;
A
#
# COMPACT_ATOMS: atom_id res chain seq x y z
N MET A 1 -17.30 4.96 10.26
CA MET A 1 -16.00 4.66 9.67
C MET A 1 -16.27 4.11 8.29
N THR A 2 -15.73 4.71 7.24
CA THR A 2 -15.71 4.10 5.91
C THR A 2 -14.71 2.94 5.96
N ASP A 3 -15.17 1.74 5.66
CA ASP A 3 -14.28 0.58 5.55
C ASP A 3 -13.26 0.85 4.44
N ILE A 4 -11.98 0.75 4.76
CA ILE A 4 -10.90 0.91 3.79
C ILE A 4 -10.87 -0.36 2.94
N ASN A 5 -10.96 -0.23 1.62
CA ASN A 5 -10.77 -1.36 0.70
C ASN A 5 -9.31 -1.78 0.73
N THR A 6 -9.02 -2.94 1.32
CA THR A 6 -7.67 -3.47 1.47
C THR A 6 -7.24 -4.39 0.32
N GLY A 7 -8.15 -4.71 -0.60
CA GLY A 7 -7.88 -5.59 -1.75
C GLY A 7 -7.66 -7.06 -1.41
N GLY A 8 -7.90 -7.48 -0.16
CA GLY A 8 -7.71 -8.85 0.34
C GLY A 8 -6.29 -9.12 0.86
N ALA A 9 -5.95 -10.40 1.06
CA ALA A 9 -4.60 -10.82 1.45
C ALA A 9 -3.62 -10.66 0.28
N ALA A 10 -2.42 -10.12 0.52
CA ALA A 10 -1.38 -9.96 -0.51
C ALA A 10 -0.85 -11.30 -1.02
N PHE A 11 -0.73 -12.27 -0.11
CA PHE A 11 -0.27 -13.63 -0.40
C PHE A 11 -1.27 -14.63 0.20
N PRO A 12 -2.42 -14.88 -0.48
CA PRO A 12 -3.44 -15.78 0.02
C PRO A 12 -2.88 -17.19 0.22
N CYS A 13 -3.14 -17.79 1.38
CA CYS A 13 -2.84 -19.20 1.64
C CYS A 13 -4.13 -20.02 1.55
N GLU A 14 -4.06 -21.21 0.94
CA GLU A 14 -5.16 -22.19 0.87
C GLU A 14 -5.38 -22.92 2.21
N GLY A 15 -5.37 -22.18 3.33
CA GLY A 15 -5.69 -22.73 4.65
C GLY A 15 -7.19 -23.00 4.75
N GLY A 16 -7.56 -24.24 5.07
CA GLY A 16 -8.94 -24.68 5.26
C GLY A 16 -9.04 -25.53 6.52
N SER A 17 -10.24 -25.59 7.10
CA SER A 17 -10.52 -26.40 8.30
C SER A 17 -10.01 -27.85 8.17
N ASP A 18 -10.07 -28.39 6.96
CA ASP A 18 -9.69 -29.77 6.62
C ASP A 18 -8.18 -29.97 6.46
N SER A 19 -7.40 -28.90 6.27
CA SER A 19 -5.93 -28.96 6.19
C SER A 19 -5.25 -28.83 7.55
N GLY A 20 -6.00 -28.56 8.62
CA GLY A 20 -5.47 -28.29 9.96
C GLY A 20 -4.70 -26.98 10.07
N ILE A 21 -4.70 -26.16 9.01
CA ILE A 21 -4.03 -24.86 8.95
C ILE A 21 -5.10 -23.77 8.99
N PHE A 22 -5.09 -22.97 10.05
CA PHE A 22 -5.90 -21.76 10.11
C PHE A 22 -5.32 -20.72 9.14
N ALA A 23 -6.15 -20.22 8.23
CA ALA A 23 -5.74 -19.14 7.33
C ALA A 23 -5.46 -17.87 8.14
N ASP A 24 -4.18 -17.50 8.23
CA ASP A 24 -3.77 -16.16 8.63
C ASP A 24 -3.63 -15.32 7.35
N PRO A 25 -4.43 -14.25 7.18
CA PRO A 25 -4.39 -13.44 5.97
C PRO A 25 -3.07 -12.66 5.81
N GLY A 26 -2.27 -12.52 6.87
CA GLY A 26 -1.00 -11.79 6.83
C GLY A 26 -1.17 -10.33 6.42
N MET A 27 -0.33 -9.87 5.49
CA MET A 27 -0.34 -8.50 4.96
C MET A 27 -1.49 -8.30 3.97
N SER A 28 -2.18 -7.15 4.01
CA SER A 28 -3.16 -6.82 2.99
C SER A 28 -2.52 -6.47 1.66
N LEU A 29 -3.24 -6.65 0.56
CA LEU A 29 -2.74 -6.30 -0.78
C LEU A 29 -2.46 -4.80 -0.90
N ARG A 30 -3.27 -3.97 -0.23
CA ARG A 30 -3.04 -2.53 -0.09
C ARG A 30 -1.70 -2.24 0.58
N ASP A 31 -1.40 -2.90 1.69
CA ASP A 31 -0.14 -2.70 2.41
C ASP A 31 1.05 -3.16 1.55
N TYR A 32 0.89 -4.26 0.80
CA TYR A 32 1.92 -4.74 -0.10
C TYR A 32 2.20 -3.74 -1.23
N PHE A 33 1.18 -3.25 -1.93
CA PHE A 33 1.37 -2.22 -2.96
C PHE A 33 1.97 -0.92 -2.40
N ALA A 34 1.52 -0.48 -1.22
CA ALA A 34 2.11 0.68 -0.56
C ALA A 34 3.59 0.43 -0.25
N SER A 35 3.96 -0.75 0.24
CA SER A 35 5.35 -1.09 0.52
C SER A 35 6.22 -1.07 -0.75
N MET A 36 5.71 -1.58 -1.86
CA MET A 36 6.39 -1.58 -3.16
C MET A 36 6.60 -0.16 -3.69
N ALA A 37 5.56 0.69 -3.61
CA ALA A 37 5.67 2.09 -4.00
C ALA A 37 6.69 2.84 -3.12
N LEU A 38 6.59 2.65 -1.80
CA LEU A 38 7.51 3.27 -0.84
C LEU A 38 8.97 2.85 -1.08
N GLN A 39 9.22 1.57 -1.35
CA GLN A 39 10.55 1.07 -1.69
C GLN A 39 11.11 1.79 -2.92
N GLY A 40 10.30 1.95 -3.97
CA GLY A 40 10.69 2.70 -5.18
C GLY A 40 11.01 4.17 -4.88
N PHE A 41 10.18 4.83 -4.06
CA PHE A 41 10.41 6.23 -3.67
C PHE A 41 11.70 6.40 -2.87
N LEU A 42 11.98 5.50 -1.93
CA LEU A 42 13.19 5.53 -1.09
C LEU A 42 14.47 5.20 -1.86
N ALA A 43 14.37 4.47 -2.97
CA ALA A 43 15.50 4.20 -3.86
C ALA A 43 15.83 5.39 -4.80
N SER A 44 14.93 6.37 -4.92
CA SER A 44 15.14 7.53 -5.79
C SER A 44 16.09 8.56 -5.18
N GLN A 45 16.93 9.14 -6.04
CA GLN A 45 17.75 10.30 -5.68
C GLN A 45 16.90 11.56 -5.42
N TYR A 46 15.69 11.62 -6.00
CA TYR A 46 14.81 12.79 -5.97
C TYR A 46 13.49 12.46 -5.27
N VAL A 47 13.56 12.15 -3.98
CA VAL A 47 12.40 11.83 -3.11
C VAL A 47 11.31 12.91 -3.17
N SER A 48 11.70 14.18 -3.36
CA SER A 48 10.78 15.31 -3.45
C SER A 48 9.78 15.18 -4.60
N ASP A 49 10.11 14.51 -5.70
CA ASP A 49 9.20 14.33 -6.83
C ASP A 49 7.94 13.53 -6.48
N PHE A 50 8.01 12.68 -5.45
CA PHE A 50 6.91 11.82 -5.03
C PHE A 50 6.08 12.39 -3.87
N ILE A 51 6.33 13.61 -3.41
CA ILE A 51 5.61 14.15 -2.22
C ILE A 51 5.07 15.57 -2.39
N LYS A 52 5.33 16.21 -3.54
CA LYS A 52 4.94 17.61 -3.81
C LYS A 52 3.45 17.89 -3.68
N GLU A 53 2.60 16.92 -4.03
CA GLU A 53 1.14 17.07 -4.06
C GLU A 53 0.47 16.74 -2.72
N VAL A 54 1.21 16.11 -1.79
CA VAL A 54 0.65 15.52 -0.57
C VAL A 54 0.68 16.48 0.62
N GLY A 55 1.63 17.42 0.66
CA GLY A 55 1.70 18.40 1.74
C GLY A 55 3.02 19.16 1.81
N LYS A 56 3.21 19.90 2.92
CA LYS A 56 4.47 20.56 3.23
C LYS A 56 5.59 19.53 3.39
N PHE A 57 6.84 19.92 3.15
CA PHE A 57 8.03 19.06 3.31
C PHE A 57 9.13 19.77 4.11
N SER A 58 8.74 20.58 5.09
CA SER A 58 9.65 21.46 5.84
C SER A 58 10.47 20.73 6.91
N THR A 59 10.05 19.53 7.31
CA THR A 59 10.73 18.69 8.30
C THR A 59 10.88 17.26 7.79
N ASP A 60 11.81 16.51 8.36
CA ASP A 60 11.96 15.07 8.08
C ASP A 60 10.69 14.28 8.41
N ALA A 61 9.94 14.71 9.44
CA ALA A 61 8.67 14.10 9.80
C ALA A 61 7.63 14.28 8.69
N ASP A 62 7.59 15.46 8.07
CA ASP A 62 6.71 15.74 6.94
C ASP A 62 7.09 14.86 5.73
N VAL A 63 8.39 14.73 5.43
CA VAL A 63 8.87 13.87 4.33
C VAL A 63 8.43 12.42 4.51
N ARG A 64 8.65 11.84 5.71
CA ARG A 64 8.24 10.46 6.01
C ARG A 64 6.72 10.28 5.92
N ARG A 65 5.96 11.24 6.46
CA ARG A 65 4.49 11.23 6.41
C ARG A 65 4.01 11.26 4.97
N ASN A 66 4.51 12.20 4.16
CA ASN A 66 4.05 12.36 2.78
C ASN A 66 4.41 11.17 1.90
N LEU A 67 5.59 10.57 2.11
CA LEU A 67 5.97 9.34 1.39
C LEU A 67 5.03 8.18 1.71
N ALA A 68 4.73 7.97 2.99
CA ALA A 68 3.78 6.93 3.40
C ALA A 68 2.38 7.21 2.83
N THR A 69 1.91 8.44 2.92
CA THR A 69 0.60 8.83 2.35
C THR A 69 0.57 8.62 0.85
N ASN A 70 1.58 9.05 0.10
CA ASN A 70 1.58 8.87 -1.34
C ASN A 70 1.63 7.39 -1.72
N ALA A 71 2.42 6.58 -1.01
CA ALA A 71 2.48 5.15 -1.26
C ALA A 71 1.11 4.47 -1.14
N TYR A 72 0.30 4.85 -0.14
CA TYR A 72 -1.08 4.37 -0.02
C TYR A 72 -2.00 4.89 -1.13
N LEU A 73 -1.82 6.13 -1.62
CA LEU A 73 -2.59 6.64 -2.76
C LEU A 73 -2.33 5.82 -4.04
N TYR A 74 -1.08 5.43 -4.28
CA TYR A 74 -0.75 4.53 -5.38
C TYR A 74 -1.35 3.13 -5.17
N ALA A 75 -1.32 2.59 -3.95
CA ALA A 75 -1.96 1.32 -3.64
C ALA A 75 -3.47 1.35 -3.90
N ASP A 76 -4.15 2.41 -3.48
CA ASP A 76 -5.59 2.61 -3.69
C ASP A 76 -5.91 2.72 -5.19
N ALA A 77 -5.08 3.44 -5.96
CA ALA A 77 -5.22 3.53 -7.41
C ALA A 77 -5.04 2.17 -8.12
N MET A 78 -4.08 1.35 -7.67
CA MET A 78 -3.87 -0.01 -8.20
C MET A 78 -5.05 -0.93 -7.91
N ILE A 79 -5.64 -0.86 -6.71
CA ILE A 79 -6.84 -1.63 -6.36
C ILE A 79 -8.02 -1.20 -7.23
N ALA A 80 -8.29 0.11 -7.34
CA ALA A 80 -9.37 0.63 -8.17
C ALA A 80 -9.22 0.21 -9.64
N ALA A 81 -8.00 0.24 -10.19
CA ALA A 81 -7.74 -0.21 -11.56
C ALA A 81 -8.03 -1.71 -11.79
N ARG A 82 -7.97 -2.55 -10.75
CA ARG A 82 -8.32 -3.98 -10.84
C ARG A 82 -9.82 -4.20 -10.89
N GLU A 83 -10.59 -3.37 -10.18
CA GLU A 83 -12.06 -3.48 -10.15
C GLU A 83 -12.72 -3.08 -11.48
N VAL A 84 -11.99 -2.36 -12.34
CA VAL A 84 -12.47 -1.89 -13.66
C VAL A 84 -12.14 -2.90 -14.78
N GLN A 85 -11.44 -4.01 -14.49
CA GLN A 85 -11.14 -5.02 -15.51
C GLN A 85 -12.42 -5.76 -15.97
N PRO A 86 -12.64 -5.94 -17.28
CA PRO A 86 -13.87 -6.49 -17.86
C PRO A 86 -14.13 -7.97 -17.53
#